data_AF-R7A622-F1
#
_entry.id   AF-R7A622-F1
#
_cell.length_a   1.000
_cell.length_b   1.000
_cell.length_c   1.000
_cell.angle_alpha   90.00
_cell.angle_beta   90.00
_cell.angle_gamma   90.00
#
_symmetry.space_group_name_H-M   'P 1'
#
loop_
_entity.id
_entity.type
_entity.pdbx_description
1 polymer ?
#
loop_
_entity_poly.entity_id
_entity_poly.type
_entity_poly.pdbx_seq_one_letter_code
_entity_poly.pdbx_strand_id
1 'polypeptide(L)' 'MDACTLTAAVTAAANSLACKMDDDELAVMAAMFTQLGDTLALIAVQRGLCNARRQKDSSEQTNAQA' A
#
# COMPACT_ATOMS: atom_id res chain seq x y z
N MET A 1 7.91 -9.21 11.63
CA MET A 1 7.00 -8.59 12.61
C MET A 1 5.72 -9.40 12.56
N ASP A 2 5.25 -9.94 13.68
CA ASP A 2 3.96 -10.65 13.69
C ASP A 2 2.81 -9.64 13.61
N ALA A 3 1.62 -10.12 13.24
CA ALA A 3 0.46 -9.27 13.05
C ALA A 3 0.07 -8.51 14.34
N CYS A 4 0.18 -9.14 15.52
CA CYS A 4 -0.21 -8.54 16.79
C CYS A 4 0.71 -7.36 17.13
N THR A 5 2.02 -7.57 17.09
CA THR A 5 3.01 -6.51 17.38
C THR A 5 2.85 -5.34 16.42
N LEU A 6 2.59 -5.59 15.14
CA LEU A 6 2.34 -4.54 14.16
C LEU A 6 1.08 -3.73 14.50
N THR A 7 -0.05 -4.40 14.76
CA THR A 7 -1.30 -3.70 15.09
C THR A 7 -1.19 -2.91 16.39
N ALA A 8 -0.49 -3.43 17.41
CA ALA A 8 -0.27 -2.72 18.66
C ALA A 8 0.55 -1.44 18.46
N ALA A 9 1.59 -1.49 17.62
CA ALA A 9 2.39 -0.31 17.27
C ALA A 9 1.56 0.75 16.52
N VAL A 10 0.71 0.34 15.57
CA VAL A 10 -0.18 1.25 14.84
C VAL A 10 -1.20 1.90 15.78
N THR A 11 -1.82 1.14 16.68
CA THR A 11 -2.74 1.68 17.69
C THR A 11 -2.05 2.66 18.63
N ALA A 12 -0.84 2.34 19.11
CA ALA A 12 -0.07 3.25 19.96
C ALA A 12 0.28 4.56 19.24
N ALA A 13 0.63 4.50 17.95
CA ALA A 13 0.87 5.68 17.13
C ALA A 13 -0.41 6.52 16.94
N ALA A 14 -1.55 5.89 16.65
CA ALA A 14 -2.83 6.57 16.50
C ALA A 14 -3.24 7.31 17.78
N ASN A 15 -3.10 6.67 18.95
CA ASN A 15 -3.37 7.31 20.24
C ASN A 15 -2.42 8.48 20.51
N SER A 16 -1.14 8.34 20.13
CA SER A 16 -0.15 9.42 20.29
C SER A 16 -0.48 10.65 19.42
N LEU A 17 -1.03 10.44 18.22
CA LEU A 17 -1.54 11.52 17.35
C LEU A 17 -2.78 12.18 17.97
N ALA A 18 -3.74 11.38 18.41
CA ALA A 18 -4.98 11.88 19.01
C ALA A 18 -4.75 12.71 20.29
N CYS A 19 -3.68 12.45 21.05
CA CYS A 19 -3.31 13.27 22.20
C CYS A 19 -2.68 14.63 21.85
N LYS A 20 -2.26 14.85 20.59
CA LYS A 20 -1.47 16.02 20.17
C LYS A 20 -2.15 16.90 19.14
N MET A 21 -3.25 16.44 18.56
CA MET A 21 -4.00 17.09 17.49
C MET A 21 -5.43 17.34 17.97
N ASP A 22 -6.05 18.40 17.46
CA ASP A 22 -7.50 18.53 17.58
C ASP A 22 -8.24 17.58 16.62
N ASP A 23 -9.57 17.53 16.74
CA ASP A 23 -10.41 16.58 15.99
C ASP A 23 -10.37 16.85 14.47
N ASP A 24 -10.24 18.11 14.05
CA ASP A 24 -10.20 18.49 12.63
C ASP A 24 -8.84 18.12 12.02
N GLU A 25 -7.73 18.43 12.71
CA GLU A 25 -6.38 18.04 12.33
C GLU A 25 -6.24 16.51 12.25
N LEU A 26 -6.77 15.81 13.25
CA LEU A 26 -6.76 14.34 13.29
C LEU A 26 -7.58 13.74 12.15
N ALA A 27 -8.73 14.32 11.83
CA ALA A 27 -9.58 13.89 10.71
C ALA A 27 -8.86 14.05 9.36
N VAL A 28 -8.18 15.18 9.14
CA VAL A 28 -7.37 15.40 7.92
C VAL A 28 -6.26 14.37 7.82
N MET A 29 -5.54 14.10 8.92
CA MET A 29 -4.48 13.09 8.93
C MET A 29 -5.00 11.68 8.65
N ALA A 30 -6.15 11.31 9.21
CA ALA A 30 -6.78 10.03 8.94
C ALA A 30 -7.18 9.88 7.47
N ALA A 31 -7.78 10.93 6.87
CA ALA A 31 -8.11 10.95 5.45
C ALA A 31 -6.87 10.85 4.56
N MET A 32 -5.80 11.58 4.91
CA MET A 32 -4.51 11.53 4.19
C MET A 32 -3.89 10.14 4.21
N PHE A 33 -3.83 9.46 5.37
CA PHE A 33 -3.30 8.10 5.45
C PHE A 33 -4.14 7.09 4.67
N THR A 34 -5.47 7.24 4.70
CA THR A 34 -6.39 6.39 3.92
C THR A 34 -6.13 6.54 2.42
N GLN A 35 -6.15 7.77 1.91
CA GLN A 35 -5.92 8.06 0.50
C GLN A 35 -4.53 7.62 0.03
N LEU A 36 -3.50 7.82 0.88
CA LEU A 36 -2.14 7.35 0.60
C LEU A 36 -2.10 5.82 0.51
N GLY A 37 -2.74 5.11 1.44
CA GLY A 37 -2.83 3.66 1.44
C GLY A 37 -3.47 3.11 0.16
N ASP A 38 -4.61 3.67 -0.25
CA ASP A 38 -5.29 3.31 -1.48
C ASP A 38 -4.42 3.55 -2.73
N THR A 39 -3.71 4.68 -2.75
CA THR A 39 -2.79 5.02 -3.85
C THR A 39 -1.62 4.04 -3.93
N LEU A 40 -1.04 3.65 -2.79
CA LEU A 40 0.03 2.65 -2.75
C LEU A 40 -0.45 1.28 -3.23
N ALA A 41 -1.67 0.88 -2.84
CA ALA A 41 -2.29 -0.36 -3.32
C ALA A 41 -2.49 -0.33 -4.84
N LEU A 42 -2.98 0.78 -5.39
CA LEU A 42 -3.12 0.97 -6.84
C LEU A 42 -1.78 0.84 -7.58
N ILE A 43 -0.73 1.48 -7.06
CA ILE A 43 0.63 1.38 -7.63
C ILE A 43 1.13 -0.07 -7.59
N ALA A 44 0.92 -0.79 -6.49
CA ALA A 44 1.32 -2.19 -6.36
C ALA A 44 0.62 -3.09 -7.39
N VAL A 45 -0.70 -2.92 -7.56
CA VAL A 45 -1.48 -3.62 -8.58
C VAL A 45 -0.97 -3.31 -9.99
N GLN A 46 -0.78 -2.02 -10.30
CA GLN A 46 -0.27 -1.60 -11.61
C GLN A 46 1.10 -2.22 -11.91
N ARG A 47 2.02 -2.24 -10.93
CA ARG A 47 3.32 -2.90 -11.05
C ARG A 47 3.18 -4.40 -11.31
N GLY A 48 2.27 -5.06 -10.60
CA GLY A 48 1.95 -6.47 -10.82
C GLY A 48 1.49 -6.76 -12.25
N LEU A 49 0.57 -5.95 -12.78
CA LEU A 49 0.07 -6.07 -14.16
C LEU A 49 1.16 -5.84 -15.21
N CYS A 50 1.99 -4.82 -15.03
CA CYS A 50 3.12 -4.55 -15.94
C CYS A 50 4.13 -5.70 -15.96
N ASN A 51 4.44 -6.27 -14.79
CA ASN A 51 5.35 -7.41 -14.69
C ASN A 51 4.76 -8.66 -15.33
N ALA A 52 3.46 -8.92 -15.13
CA ALA A 52 2.77 -10.06 -15.76
C ALA A 52 2.73 -9.94 -17.30
N ARG A 53 2.55 -8.73 -17.85
CA ARG A 53 2.63 -8.50 -19.30
C ARG A 53 4.01 -8.81 -19.85
N ARG A 54 5.08 -8.29 -19.23
CA ARG A 54 6.46 -8.56 -19.66
C ARG A 54 6.80 -10.05 -19.68
N GLN A 55 6.28 -10.82 -18.71
CA GLN A 55 6.48 -12.27 -18.67
C GLN A 55 5.79 -12.99 -19.84
N LYS A 56 4.57 -12.56 -20.21
CA LYS A 56 3.86 -13.10 -21.38
C LYS A 56 4.62 -12.84 -22.67
N ASP A 57 5.05 -11.60 -22.90
CA ASP A 57 5.77 -11.22 -24.12
C ASP A 57 7.08 -12.02 -24.30
N SER A 58 7.80 -12.29 -23.20
CA SER A 58 9.03 -13.10 -23.21
C SER A 58 8.78 -14.58 -23.50
N SER A 59 7.67 -15.14 -23.01
CA SER A 59 7.29 -16.53 -23.27
C SER A 59 6.79 -16.76 -24.71
N GLU A 60 6.11 -15.79 -25.30
CA GLU A 60 5.63 -15.87 -26.69
C GLU A 60 6.79 -15.74 -27.69
N GLN A 61 7.80 -14.91 -27.42
CA GLN A 61 9.01 -14.82 -28.26
C GLN A 61 9.85 -16.10 -28.23
N THR A 62 9.94 -16.76 -27.08
CA THR A 62 10.64 -18.05 -26.95
C THR A 62 9.96 -19.16 -27.75
N ASN A 63 8.62 -19.15 -27.84
CA ASN A 63 7.86 -20.17 -28.57
C ASN A 63 7.72 -19.88 -30.08
N ALA A 64 8.01 -18.65 -30.52
CA ALA A 64 7.98 -18.27 -31.94
C ALA A 64 9.32 -18.50 -32.67
N GLN A 65 10.38 -18.88 -31.95
CA GLN A 65 11.73 -19.17 -32.49
C GLN A 65 12.13 -20.65 -32.44
N ALA A 66 11.22 -21.54 -32.05
CA ALA A 66 11.37 -23.00 -32.08
C ALA A 66 10.50 -23.61 -33.19
#